data_AF-A0A235ABM3-F1
#
_entry.id   AF-A0A235ABM3-F1
#
_cell.length_a   1.000
_cell.length_b   1.000
_cell.length_c   1.000
_cell.angle_alpha   90.00
_cell.angle_beta   90.00
_cell.angle_gamma   90.00
#
_symmetry.space_group_name_H-M   'P 1'
#
loop_
_entity.id
_entity.type
_entity.pdbx_description
1 polymer ?
#
loop_
_entity_poly.entity_id
_entity_poly.type
_entity_poly.pdbx_seq_one_letter_code
_entity_poly.pdbx_strand_id
1 'polypeptide(L)'
;MELAWMWLLLVAAGAAMQVVSVLWFERLRPGIPYPMWTFPTREPGRVRAVRIAGVAFIIFGSTMFTSALSGLWFLAPVAVALAFAPMLAAIYLVNGAFTSSSRQRAQSASSASSD
;
A
#
# COMPACT_ATOMS: atom_id res chain seq x y z
N MET A 1 -10.40 22.54 16.21
CA MET A 1 -10.37 21.06 16.22
C MET A 1 -11.01 20.44 14.97
N GLU A 2 -12.11 20.97 14.44
CA GLU A 2 -12.78 20.40 13.24
C GLU A 2 -11.90 20.33 11.97
N LEU A 3 -11.07 21.34 11.70
CA LEU A 3 -10.14 21.30 10.56
C LEU A 3 -9.14 20.14 10.64
N ALA A 4 -8.65 19.80 11.84
CA ALA A 4 -7.66 18.75 12.02
C ALA A 4 -8.23 17.36 11.66
N TRP A 5 -9.51 17.12 11.96
CA TRP A 5 -10.20 15.90 11.58
C TRP A 5 -10.35 15.76 10.06
N MET A 6 -10.65 16.85 9.35
CA MET A 6 -10.73 16.84 7.89
C MET A 6 -9.40 16.42 7.25
N TRP A 7 -8.27 16.89 7.80
CA TRP A 7 -6.95 16.50 7.31
C TRP A 7 -6.64 15.02 7.58
N LEU A 8 -7.03 14.50 8.75
CA LEU A 8 -6.93 13.06 9.05
C LEU A 8 -7.78 12.20 8.12
N LEU A 9 -8.98 12.64 7.75
CA LEU A 9 -9.81 11.95 6.76
C LEU A 9 -9.13 11.90 5.39
N LEU A 10 -8.43 12.97 5.01
CA LEU A 10 -7.65 12.99 3.77
C LEU A 10 -6.49 11.98 3.81
N VAL A 11 -5.79 11.90 4.94
CA VAL A 11 -4.72 10.91 5.17
C VAL A 11 -5.29 9.50 5.12
N ALA A 12 -6.43 9.25 5.77
CA ALA A 12 -7.11 7.96 5.75
C ALA A 12 -7.59 7.57 4.34
N ALA A 13 -8.13 8.52 3.57
CA ALA A 13 -8.51 8.31 2.17
C ALA A 13 -7.28 7.97 1.32
N GLY A 14 -6.16 8.66 1.53
CA GLY A 14 -4.89 8.35 0.87
C GLY A 14 -4.38 6.95 1.22
N ALA A 15 -4.43 6.55 2.49
CA ALA A 15 -4.06 5.21 2.93
C ALA A 15 -4.96 4.12 2.30
N ALA A 16 -6.27 4.36 2.24
CA ALA A 16 -7.21 3.45 1.57
C ALA A 16 -6.90 3.33 0.07
N MET A 17 -6.61 4.44 -0.62
CA MET A 17 -6.17 4.42 -2.02
C MET A 17 -4.90 3.58 -2.22
N GLN A 18 -3.95 3.63 -1.29
CA GLN A 18 -2.75 2.78 -1.36
C GLN A 18 -3.12 1.29 -1.30
N VAL A 19 -3.98 0.89 -0.37
CA VAL A 19 -4.45 -0.51 -0.26
C VAL A 19 -5.22 -0.92 -1.52
N VAL A 20 -6.13 -0.07 -2.00
CA VAL A 20 -6.89 -0.31 -3.24
C VAL A 20 -5.94 -0.46 -4.43
N SER A 21 -4.86 0.32 -4.53
CA SER A 21 -3.89 0.19 -5.62
C SER A 21 -3.22 -1.19 -5.63
N VAL A 22 -2.84 -1.72 -4.46
CA VAL A 22 -2.22 -3.05 -4.32
C VAL A 22 -3.20 -4.15 -4.69
N LEU A 23 -4.41 -4.13 -4.12
CA LEU A 23 -5.44 -5.15 -4.39
C LEU A 23 -5.93 -5.09 -5.85
N TRP A 24 -6.03 -3.90 -6.43
CA TRP A 24 -6.42 -3.73 -7.82
C TRP A 24 -5.33 -4.24 -8.78
N PHE A 25 -4.06 -3.99 -8.47
CA PHE A 25 -2.96 -4.59 -9.22
C PHE A 25 -3.03 -6.11 -9.17
N GLU A 26 -3.16 -6.69 -7.97
CA GLU A 26 -3.25 -8.14 -7.79
C GLU A 26 -4.40 -8.74 -8.60
N ARG A 27 -5.55 -8.08 -8.61
CA ARG A 27 -6.71 -8.50 -9.39
C ARG A 27 -6.47 -8.45 -10.91
N LEU A 28 -5.71 -7.47 -11.41
CA LEU A 28 -5.43 -7.31 -12.83
C LEU A 28 -4.25 -8.17 -13.33
N ARG A 29 -3.33 -8.50 -12.43
CA ARG A 29 -2.06 -9.17 -12.70
C ARG A 29 -1.73 -10.17 -11.59
N PRO A 30 -2.60 -11.18 -11.38
CA PRO A 30 -2.37 -12.17 -10.34
C PRO A 30 -1.07 -12.93 -10.61
N GLY A 31 -0.30 -13.20 -9.55
CA GLY A 31 0.96 -13.93 -9.66
C GLY A 31 2.20 -13.07 -9.88
N ILE A 32 2.07 -11.75 -10.00
CA ILE A 32 3.22 -10.84 -10.12
C ILE A 32 3.46 -10.15 -8.77
N PRO A 33 4.66 -10.27 -8.18
CA PRO A 33 4.96 -9.67 -6.89
C PRO A 33 4.84 -8.14 -6.95
N TYR A 34 4.24 -7.55 -5.91
CA TYR A 34 4.10 -6.10 -5.80
C TYR A 34 5.33 -5.51 -5.10
N PRO A 35 6.13 -4.67 -5.78
CA PRO A 35 7.31 -4.05 -5.16
C PRO A 35 6.93 -2.96 -4.17
N MET A 36 7.66 -2.92 -3.04
CA MET A 36 7.40 -1.99 -1.93
C MET A 36 7.75 -0.54 -2.28
N TRP A 37 8.92 -0.32 -2.89
CA TRP A 37 9.50 1.01 -3.09
C TRP A 37 9.48 1.49 -4.54
N THR A 38 9.21 0.60 -5.50
CA THR A 38 9.21 0.91 -6.92
C THR A 38 7.84 0.66 -7.54
N PHE A 39 7.66 1.14 -8.78
CA PHE A 39 6.48 0.78 -9.57
C PHE A 39 6.71 -0.59 -10.22
N PRO A 40 5.70 -1.48 -10.26
CA PRO A 40 5.75 -2.68 -11.09
C PRO A 40 6.05 -2.32 -12.56
N THR A 41 6.93 -3.06 -13.21
CA THR A 41 7.36 -2.82 -14.61
C THR A 41 6.21 -2.86 -15.63
N ARG A 42 5.07 -3.46 -15.28
CA ARG A 42 3.86 -3.54 -16.13
C ARG A 42 2.60 -3.03 -15.41
N GLU A 43 2.76 -2.03 -14.54
CA GLU A 43 1.64 -1.44 -13.80
C GLU A 43 0.67 -0.70 -14.76
N PRO A 44 -0.63 -1.05 -14.75
CA PRO A 44 -1.63 -0.30 -15.50
C PRO A 44 -1.66 1.16 -15.05
N GLY A 45 -1.72 2.11 -16.00
CA GLY A 45 -1.66 3.55 -15.70
C GLY A 45 -2.71 4.03 -14.68
N ARG A 46 -3.89 3.39 -14.66
CA ARG A 46 -4.96 3.68 -13.68
C ARG A 46 -4.57 3.29 -12.25
N VAL A 47 -3.93 2.15 -12.06
CA VAL A 47 -3.43 1.70 -10.75
C VAL A 47 -2.34 2.63 -10.26
N ARG A 48 -1.41 3.00 -11.16
CA ARG A 48 -0.34 3.97 -10.87
C ARG A 48 -0.92 5.33 -10.47
N ALA A 49 -1.96 5.80 -11.16
CA ALA A 49 -2.63 7.06 -10.82
C ALA A 49 -3.27 7.02 -9.42
N VAL A 50 -3.93 5.91 -9.04
CA VAL A 50 -4.47 5.74 -7.68
C VAL A 50 -3.36 5.78 -6.63
N ARG A 51 -2.22 5.11 -6.89
CA ARG A 51 -1.07 5.14 -5.98
C ARG A 51 -0.49 6.54 -5.81
N ILE A 52 -0.31 7.27 -6.91
CA ILE A 52 0.21 8.66 -6.86
C ILE A 52 -0.77 9.57 -6.12
N ALA A 53 -2.07 9.45 -6.40
CA ALA A 53 -3.11 10.22 -5.70
C ALA A 53 -3.13 9.91 -4.20
N GLY A 54 -3.02 8.63 -3.82
CA GLY A 54 -2.94 8.20 -2.43
C GLY A 54 -1.74 8.81 -1.70
N VAL A 55 -0.55 8.77 -2.30
CA VAL A 55 0.66 9.40 -1.76
C VAL A 55 0.47 10.92 -1.61
N ALA A 56 -0.10 11.58 -2.63
CA ALA A 56 -0.36 13.02 -2.58
C ALA A 56 -1.32 13.39 -1.43
N PHE A 57 -2.37 12.61 -1.22
CA PHE A 57 -3.32 12.82 -0.13
C PHE A 57 -2.68 12.62 1.25
N ILE A 58 -1.84 11.59 1.42
CA ILE A 58 -1.11 11.36 2.67
C ILE A 58 -0.18 12.53 2.96
N ILE A 59 0.65 12.96 1.99
CA ILE A 59 1.63 14.04 2.20
C ILE A 59 0.92 15.36 2.46
N PHE A 60 -0.04 15.73 1.61
CA PHE A 60 -0.78 16.97 1.74
C PHE A 60 -1.61 17.02 3.03
N GLY A 61 -2.38 15.96 3.31
CA GLY A 61 -3.17 15.82 4.52
C GLY A 61 -2.31 15.88 5.78
N SER A 62 -1.18 15.18 5.81
CA SER A 62 -0.27 15.20 6.96
C SER A 62 0.36 16.58 7.17
N THR A 63 0.74 17.27 6.09
CA THR A 63 1.29 18.63 6.17
C THR A 63 0.27 19.61 6.74
N MET A 64 -0.98 19.55 6.27
CA MET A 64 -2.06 20.43 6.75
C MET A 64 -2.54 20.07 8.16
N PHE A 65 -2.54 18.79 8.52
CA PHE A 65 -2.81 18.35 9.90
C PHE A 65 -1.79 18.94 10.87
N THR A 66 -0.53 18.96 10.46
CA THR A 66 0.58 19.48 11.26
C THR A 66 0.50 20.98 11.44
N SER A 67 0.18 21.74 10.39
CA SER A 67 0.00 23.19 10.50
C SER A 67 -1.19 23.58 11.37
N ALA A 68 -2.19 22.71 11.50
CA ALA A 68 -3.33 22.89 12.40
C ALA A 68 -3.02 22.58 13.88
N LEU A 69 -1.89 21.94 14.18
CA LEU A 69 -1.46 21.59 15.54
C LEU A 69 -0.36 22.56 15.98
N SER A 70 -0.72 23.53 16.83
CA SER A 70 0.11 24.60 17.36
C SER A 70 1.35 24.11 18.14
N GLY A 71 2.37 23.60 17.44
CA GLY A 71 3.66 23.19 18.01
C GLY A 71 3.93 21.68 18.04
N LEU A 72 2.95 20.82 17.69
CA LEU A 72 3.13 19.35 17.65
C LEU A 72 3.66 18.87 16.29
N TRP A 73 4.60 19.60 15.71
CA TRP A 73 5.07 19.37 14.34
C TRP A 73 5.70 17.98 14.15
N PHE A 74 6.24 17.40 15.22
CA PHE A 74 6.82 16.06 15.25
C PHE A 74 5.80 14.93 15.01
N LEU A 75 4.49 15.21 15.08
CA LEU A 75 3.46 14.22 14.76
C LEU A 75 3.28 14.00 13.25
N ALA A 76 3.77 14.92 12.40
CA ALA A 76 3.70 14.79 10.94
C ALA A 76 4.34 13.48 10.43
N PRO A 77 5.63 13.18 10.73
CA PRO A 77 6.25 11.93 10.30
C PRO A 77 5.57 10.70 10.88
N VAL A 78 5.00 10.79 12.10
CA VAL A 78 4.25 9.69 12.73
C VAL A 78 2.96 9.40 11.97
N ALA A 79 2.20 10.44 11.63
CA ALA A 79 0.97 10.32 10.85
C ALA A 79 1.24 9.74 9.46
N VAL A 80 2.31 10.20 8.79
CA VAL A 80 2.74 9.65 7.50
C VAL A 80 3.12 8.18 7.64
N ALA A 81 3.96 7.82 8.61
CA ALA A 81 4.39 6.44 8.82
C ALA A 81 3.20 5.49 9.08
N LEU A 82 2.26 5.92 9.93
CA LEU A 82 1.04 5.17 10.20
C LEU A 82 0.14 5.02 8.97
N ALA A 83 0.06 6.04 8.12
CA ALA A 83 -0.74 6.00 6.90
C ALA A 83 -0.22 5.00 5.86
N PHE A 84 1.09 4.72 5.86
CA PHE A 84 1.68 3.71 4.97
C PHE A 84 1.61 2.28 5.54
N ALA A 85 1.40 2.09 6.84
CA ALA A 85 1.36 0.75 7.46
C ALA A 85 0.32 -0.20 6.82
N PRO A 86 -0.92 0.23 6.48
CA PRO A 86 -1.89 -0.62 5.78
C PRO A 86 -1.42 -1.07 4.40
N MET A 87 -0.74 -0.19 3.66
CA MET A 87 -0.17 -0.54 2.35
C MET A 87 0.90 -1.62 2.50
N LEU A 88 1.78 -1.48 3.49
CA LEU A 88 2.82 -2.48 3.74
C LEU A 88 2.20 -3.82 4.10
N ALA A 89 1.20 -3.83 4.99
CA ALA A 89 0.46 -5.04 5.34
C ALA A 89 -0.19 -5.69 4.11
N ALA A 90 -0.83 -4.90 3.22
CA ALA A 90 -1.41 -5.41 1.99
C ALA A 90 -0.36 -6.04 1.06
N ILE A 91 0.80 -5.40 0.90
CA ILE A 91 1.91 -5.94 0.08
C ILE A 91 2.44 -7.24 0.67
N TYR A 92 2.62 -7.32 2.00
CA TYR A 92 3.08 -8.55 2.66
C TYR A 92 2.08 -9.69 2.52
N LEU A 93 0.78 -9.42 2.64
CA LEU A 93 -0.27 -10.42 2.47
C LEU A 93 -0.30 -10.97 1.04
N VAL A 94 -0.28 -10.08 0.03
CA VAL A 94 -0.27 -10.46 -1.38
C VAL A 94 1.01 -11.21 -1.74
N ASN A 95 2.18 -10.72 -1.31
CA ASN A 95 3.45 -11.36 -1.62
C ASN A 95 3.67 -12.68 -0.84
N GLY A 96 3.21 -12.77 0.40
CA GLY A 96 3.28 -14.00 1.20
C GLY A 96 2.40 -15.12 0.63
N ALA A 97 1.26 -14.78 0.04
CA ALA A 97 0.44 -15.73 -0.71
C ALA A 97 1.19 -16.31 -1.94
N PHE A 98 2.10 -15.55 -2.55
CA PHE A 98 2.94 -16.05 -3.64
C PHE A 98 4.00 -17.04 -3.18
N THR A 99 4.70 -16.75 -2.09
CA THR A 99 5.75 -17.65 -1.57
C THR A 99 5.18 -19.00 -1.13
N SER A 100 3.98 -19.01 -0.54
CA SER A 100 3.30 -20.25 -0.16
C SER A 100 2.84 -21.05 -1.38
N SER A 101 2.19 -20.41 -2.35
CA SER A 101 1.69 -21.07 -3.57
C SER A 101 2.81 -21.67 -4.43
N SER A 102 3.93 -20.95 -4.58
CA SER A 102 5.11 -21.43 -5.32
C SER A 102 5.78 -22.63 -4.64
N ARG A 103 5.90 -22.60 -3.31
CA ARG A 103 6.44 -23.71 -2.52
C ARG A 103 5.57 -24.97 -2.63
N GLN A 104 4.24 -24.82 -2.58
CA GLN A 104 3.30 -25.93 -2.75
C GLN A 104 3.36 -26.56 -4.15
N ARG A 105 3.53 -25.73 -5.20
CA ARG A 105 3.68 -26.20 -6.58
C ARG A 105 5.02 -26.94 -6.82
N ALA A 106 6.09 -26.50 -6.17
CA ALA A 106 7.39 -27.19 -6.23
C ALA A 106 7.35 -28.57 -5.54
N GLN A 107 6.69 -28.66 -4.38
CA GLN A 107 6.53 -29.94 -3.67
C GLN A 107 5.71 -30.96 -4.48
N SER A 108 4.60 -30.53 -5.07
CA SER A 108 3.76 -31.40 -5.91
C SER A 108 4.45 -31.88 -7.19
N ALA A 109 5.31 -31.05 -7.80
CA ALA A 109 6.14 -31.47 -8.93
C ALA A 109 7.20 -32.52 -8.53
N SER A 110 7.79 -32.40 -7.33
CA SER A 110 8.78 -33.38 -6.84
C SER A 110 8.18 -34.73 -6.46
N SER A 111 6.95 -34.75 -5.94
CA SER A 111 6.26 -36.00 -5.62
C SER A 111 5.77 -36.73 -6.87
N ALA A 112 5.47 -36.00 -7.96
CA ALA A 112 5.01 -36.59 -9.21
C ALA A 112 6.14 -37.19 -10.08
N SER A 113 7.41 -36.88 -9.81
CA SER A 113 8.55 -37.44 -10.54
C SER A 113 9.16 -38.68 -9.88
N SER A 114 8.51 -39.21 -8.84
CA SER A 114 9.01 -40.35 -8.04
C SER A 114 8.27 -41.67 -8.34
N ASP A 115 7.30 -41.65 -9.25
CA ASP A 115 6.56 -42.80 -9.79
C ASP A 115 7.00 -43.08 -11.24
#